data_AF-A0A657IV57-F1
#
_entry.id   AF-A0A657IV57-F1
#
_cell.length_a   1.000
_cell.length_b   1.000
_cell.length_c   1.000
_cell.angle_alpha   90.00
_cell.angle_beta   90.00
_cell.angle_gamma   90.00
#
_symmetry.space_group_name_H-M   'P 1'
#
loop_
_entity.id
_entity.type
_entity.pdbx_description
1 polymer ?
#
loop_
_entity_poly.entity_id
_entity_poly.type
_entity_poly.pdbx_seq_one_letter_code
_entity_poly.pdbx_strand_id
1 'polypeptide(L)'
;MGTGILANLSFTHAGLIPSVPILVIGWVILLWLSIGFAARCLRDPEVLRRSVADPGQLPAWGMVSMGILSVGSATSAVVPALAPGLTRAAWTVDWVMWILGTVIGLFSWVAFTLMLTAKDCGRPHFTWGLPIVPPMVSATTGAALMSHTPNELTRMLVNVICAGCFFAALSLGISIFGIAYHHRWLRDPLGHDAAATTFIPLGVIGQSTAAAQALVTATRNFLHPDAVQRCTRSHTPTASSCWRSARRCWCGP
;
A
#
# COMPACT_ATOMS: atom_id res chain seq x y z
N MET A 1 -12.03 3.26 4.44
CA MET A 1 -11.42 2.01 3.96
C MET A 1 -12.43 1.18 3.19
N GLY A 2 -13.43 0.56 3.82
CA GLY A 2 -14.37 -0.34 3.13
C GLY A 2 -15.07 0.29 1.91
N THR A 3 -15.43 1.57 1.98
CA THR A 3 -16.02 2.32 0.86
C THR A 3 -15.08 2.43 -0.35
N GLY A 4 -13.78 2.66 -0.15
CA GLY A 4 -12.82 2.71 -1.25
C GLY A 4 -12.61 1.34 -1.90
N ILE A 5 -12.52 0.27 -1.09
CA ILE A 5 -12.45 -1.10 -1.61
C ILE A 5 -13.69 -1.43 -2.42
N LEU A 6 -14.88 -1.10 -1.88
CA LEU A 6 -16.14 -1.34 -2.55
C LEU A 6 -16.23 -0.56 -3.87
N ALA A 7 -15.81 0.71 -3.90
CA ALA A 7 -15.78 1.50 -5.14
C ALA A 7 -14.90 0.84 -6.22
N ASN A 8 -13.70 0.36 -5.85
CA ASN A 8 -12.78 -0.28 -6.77
C ASN A 8 -13.31 -1.63 -7.30
N LEU A 9 -13.92 -2.45 -6.42
CA LEU A 9 -14.54 -3.72 -6.82
C LEU A 9 -15.78 -3.49 -7.67
N SER A 10 -16.63 -2.52 -7.32
CA SER A 10 -17.78 -2.12 -8.11
C SER A 10 -17.36 -1.65 -9.50
N PHE A 11 -16.26 -0.89 -9.61
CA PHE A 11 -15.73 -0.51 -10.91
C PHE A 11 -15.28 -1.73 -11.73
N THR A 12 -14.56 -2.65 -11.11
CA THR A 12 -14.02 -3.86 -11.77
C THR A 12 -15.12 -4.82 -12.25
N HIS A 13 -16.21 -4.98 -11.49
CA HIS A 13 -17.23 -6.00 -11.76
C HIS A 13 -18.58 -5.47 -12.25
N ALA A 14 -18.92 -4.23 -11.91
CA ALA A 14 -20.25 -3.64 -12.18
C ALA A 14 -20.16 -2.30 -12.96
N GLY A 15 -18.95 -1.85 -13.29
CA GLY A 15 -18.70 -0.66 -14.10
C GLY A 15 -18.85 0.67 -13.36
N LEU A 16 -18.94 1.76 -14.13
CA LEU A 16 -18.86 3.12 -13.62
C LEU A 16 -20.04 3.55 -12.76
N ILE A 17 -21.26 3.17 -13.14
CA ILE A 17 -22.51 3.65 -12.54
C ILE A 17 -22.55 3.46 -11.00
N PRO A 18 -22.28 2.27 -10.45
CA PRO A 18 -22.24 2.09 -9.00
C PRO A 18 -20.96 2.63 -8.34
N SER A 19 -19.82 2.64 -9.06
CA SER A 19 -18.52 2.99 -8.47
C SER A 19 -18.38 4.47 -8.12
N VAL A 20 -18.94 5.37 -8.94
CA VAL A 20 -18.85 6.83 -8.75
C VAL A 20 -19.49 7.31 -7.44
N PRO A 21 -20.76 6.99 -7.14
CA PRO A 21 -21.38 7.44 -5.88
C PRO A 21 -20.65 6.86 -4.65
N ILE A 22 -20.19 5.61 -4.72
CA ILE A 22 -19.44 4.97 -3.63
C ILE A 22 -18.10 5.67 -3.41
N LEU A 23 -17.39 6.04 -4.48
CA LEU A 23 -16.15 6.81 -4.39
C LEU A 23 -16.39 8.19 -3.76
N VAL A 24 -17.45 8.89 -4.18
CA VAL A 24 -17.81 10.21 -3.61
C VAL A 24 -18.09 10.10 -2.11
N ILE A 25 -18.87 9.09 -1.70
CA ILE A 25 -19.13 8.80 -0.28
C ILE A 25 -17.80 8.52 0.46
N GLY A 26 -16.91 7.75 -0.16
CA GLY A 26 -15.58 7.47 0.38
C GLY A 26 -14.77 8.73 0.65
N TRP A 27 -14.75 9.67 -0.28
CA TRP A 27 -14.09 10.97 -0.13
C TRP A 27 -14.74 11.84 0.94
N VAL A 28 -16.07 11.93 0.96
CA VAL A 28 -16.81 12.71 1.96
C VAL A 28 -16.50 12.20 3.37
N ILE A 29 -16.56 10.88 3.59
CA ILE A 29 -16.26 10.28 4.90
C ILE A 29 -14.79 10.53 5.27
N LEU A 30 -13.86 10.34 4.34
CA LEU A 30 -12.43 10.55 4.60
C LEU A 30 -12.15 12.00 5.01
N LEU A 31 -12.66 12.97 4.24
CA LEU A 31 -12.46 14.39 4.52
C LEU A 31 -13.14 14.81 5.81
N TRP A 32 -14.38 14.37 6.05
CA TRP A 32 -15.12 14.69 7.26
C TRP A 32 -14.42 14.18 8.52
N LEU A 33 -13.96 12.92 8.51
CA LEU A 33 -13.21 12.35 9.63
C LEU A 33 -11.86 13.03 9.83
N SER A 34 -11.15 13.32 8.73
CA SER A 34 -9.82 13.97 8.79
C SER A 34 -9.91 15.40 9.31
N ILE A 35 -10.87 16.18 8.81
CA ILE A 35 -11.12 17.56 9.26
C ILE A 35 -11.60 17.56 10.72
N GLY A 36 -12.52 16.67 11.08
CA GLY A 36 -13.00 16.54 12.45
C GLY A 36 -11.88 16.20 13.43
N PHE A 37 -11.00 15.27 13.07
CA PHE A 37 -9.83 14.92 13.87
C PHE A 37 -8.81 16.06 13.94
N ALA A 38 -8.52 16.73 12.83
CA ALA A 38 -7.62 17.89 12.79
C ALA A 38 -8.17 19.03 13.67
N ALA A 39 -9.46 19.36 13.55
CA ALA A 39 -10.10 20.36 14.39
C ALA A 39 -10.06 20.01 15.88
N ARG A 40 -10.16 18.72 16.22
CA ARG A 40 -9.99 18.24 17.60
C ARG A 40 -8.54 18.40 18.08
N CYS A 41 -7.56 18.09 17.25
CA CYS A 41 -6.13 18.27 17.57
C CYS A 41 -5.74 19.75 17.71
N LEU A 42 -6.36 20.64 16.92
CA LEU A 42 -6.15 22.09 17.04
C LEU A 42 -6.72 22.67 18.35
N ARG A 43 -7.79 22.06 18.88
CA ARG A 43 -8.36 22.45 20.18
C ARG A 43 -7.59 21.85 21.36
N ASP A 44 -7.14 20.61 21.24
CA ASP A 44 -6.38 19.90 22.26
C ASP A 44 -5.28 19.04 21.61
N PRO A 45 -4.03 19.53 21.55
CA PRO A 45 -2.90 18.80 20.98
C PRO A 45 -2.60 17.48 21.70
N GLU A 46 -3.05 17.34 22.96
CA GLU A 46 -2.85 16.13 23.74
C GLU A 46 -3.65 14.95 23.17
N VAL A 47 -4.70 15.22 22.37
CA VAL A 47 -5.45 14.18 21.65
C VAL A 47 -4.55 13.42 20.67
N LEU A 48 -3.72 14.13 19.91
CA LEU A 48 -2.79 13.50 18.98
C LEU A 48 -1.77 12.66 19.74
N ARG A 49 -1.20 13.23 20.80
CA ARG A 49 -0.21 12.54 21.63
C ARG A 49 -0.76 11.27 22.26
N ARG A 50 -1.96 11.34 22.86
CA ARG A 50 -2.64 10.18 23.44
C ARG A 50 -2.94 9.10 22.40
N SER A 51 -3.37 9.48 21.20
CA SER A 51 -3.69 8.52 20.14
C SER A 51 -2.50 7.68 19.67
N VAL A 52 -1.27 8.17 19.86
CA VAL A 52 -0.03 7.48 19.49
C VAL A 52 0.64 6.82 20.71
N ALA A 53 0.49 7.39 21.90
CA ALA A 53 1.10 6.87 23.12
C ALA A 53 0.29 5.74 23.78
N ASP A 54 -1.03 5.70 23.57
CA ASP A 54 -1.92 4.69 24.15
C ASP A 54 -1.92 3.39 23.33
N PRO A 55 -1.48 2.26 23.92
CA PRO A 55 -1.51 0.94 23.29
C PRO A 55 -2.87 0.52 22.72
N GLY A 56 -3.98 0.98 23.34
CA GLY A 56 -5.33 0.66 22.88
C GLY A 56 -5.71 1.39 21.59
N GLN A 57 -5.12 2.55 21.33
CA GLN A 57 -5.47 3.42 20.20
C GLN A 57 -4.46 3.33 19.05
N LEU A 58 -3.20 3.00 19.34
CA LEU A 58 -2.13 2.91 18.35
C LEU A 58 -2.49 2.03 17.12
N PRO A 59 -3.16 0.86 17.25
CA PRO A 59 -3.56 0.06 16.10
C PRO A 59 -4.57 0.73 15.17
N ALA A 60 -5.35 1.70 15.66
CA ALA A 60 -6.34 2.41 14.86
C ALA A 60 -5.68 3.28 13.76
N TRP A 61 -4.43 3.71 13.96
CA TRP A 61 -3.65 4.41 12.93
C TRP A 61 -3.42 3.56 11.67
N GLY A 62 -3.38 2.24 11.82
CA GLY A 62 -3.38 1.33 10.68
C GLY A 62 -4.64 1.46 9.82
N MET A 63 -5.81 1.63 10.44
CA MET A 63 -7.05 1.86 9.70
C MET A 63 -7.09 3.22 9.01
N VAL A 64 -6.49 4.25 9.62
CA VAL A 64 -6.33 5.57 8.98
C VAL A 64 -5.48 5.45 7.72
N SER A 65 -4.31 4.80 7.80
CA SER A 65 -3.44 4.51 6.65
C SER A 65 -4.20 3.77 5.55
N MET A 66 -4.86 2.65 5.87
CA MET A 66 -5.63 1.88 4.90
C MET A 66 -6.80 2.67 4.29
N GLY A 67 -7.42 3.57 5.06
CA GLY A 67 -8.45 4.47 4.57
C GLY A 67 -7.93 5.40 3.46
N ILE A 68 -6.77 6.01 3.69
CA ILE A 68 -6.12 6.91 2.73
C ILE A 68 -5.71 6.13 1.47
N LEU A 69 -4.98 5.02 1.63
CA LEU A 69 -4.52 4.19 0.50
C LEU A 69 -5.70 3.70 -0.36
N SER A 70 -6.77 3.26 0.29
CA SER A 70 -7.94 2.70 -0.41
C SER A 70 -8.71 3.75 -1.21
N VAL A 71 -8.88 4.97 -0.69
CA VAL A 71 -9.57 6.05 -1.42
C VAL A 71 -8.70 6.59 -2.55
N GLY A 72 -7.38 6.67 -2.36
CA GLY A 72 -6.42 7.02 -3.41
C GLY A 72 -6.50 6.06 -4.59
N SER A 73 -6.37 4.76 -4.31
CA SER A 73 -6.41 3.72 -5.34
C SER A 73 -7.78 3.64 -6.04
N ALA A 74 -8.89 3.86 -5.33
CA ALA A 74 -10.21 3.94 -5.96
C ALA A 74 -10.35 5.18 -6.86
N THR A 75 -9.67 6.28 -6.53
CA THR A 75 -9.68 7.51 -7.34
C THR A 75 -8.95 7.30 -8.66
N SER A 76 -7.76 6.68 -8.65
CA SER A 76 -7.02 6.36 -9.87
C SER A 76 -7.70 5.29 -10.72
N ALA A 77 -8.52 4.42 -10.14
CA ALA A 77 -9.31 3.44 -10.88
C ALA A 77 -10.54 4.08 -11.59
N VAL A 78 -11.36 4.84 -10.86
CA VAL A 78 -12.68 5.28 -11.35
C VAL A 78 -12.60 6.57 -12.16
N VAL A 79 -11.81 7.56 -11.73
CA VAL A 79 -11.82 8.91 -12.31
C VAL A 79 -11.34 8.93 -13.77
N PRO A 80 -10.26 8.23 -14.18
CA PRO A 80 -9.84 8.20 -15.58
C PRO A 80 -10.91 7.63 -16.53
N ALA A 81 -11.70 6.67 -16.04
CA ALA A 81 -12.76 6.05 -16.83
C ALA A 81 -14.02 6.94 -16.92
N LEU A 82 -14.30 7.77 -15.91
CA LEU A 82 -15.38 8.77 -15.96
C LEU A 82 -15.01 9.97 -16.84
N ALA A 83 -13.79 10.48 -16.68
CA ALA A 83 -13.33 11.70 -17.33
C ALA A 83 -11.86 11.57 -17.74
N PRO A 84 -11.55 11.16 -18.99
CA PRO A 84 -10.19 10.95 -19.46
C PRO A 84 -9.27 12.17 -19.30
N GLY A 85 -9.83 13.39 -19.37
CA GLY A 85 -9.10 14.63 -19.15
C GLY A 85 -8.54 14.81 -17.73
N LEU A 86 -9.10 14.13 -16.72
CA LEU A 86 -8.64 14.19 -15.32
C LEU A 86 -7.66 13.06 -14.96
N THR A 87 -7.26 12.22 -15.92
CA THR A 87 -6.39 11.07 -15.66
C THR A 87 -5.13 11.44 -14.88
N ARG A 88 -4.40 12.49 -15.32
CA ARG A 88 -3.17 12.93 -14.64
C ARG A 88 -3.43 13.38 -13.19
N ALA A 89 -4.54 14.08 -12.95
CA ALA A 89 -4.90 14.53 -11.61
C ALA A 89 -5.24 13.34 -10.70
N ALA A 90 -6.01 12.37 -11.19
CA ALA A 90 -6.37 11.16 -10.45
C ALA A 90 -5.14 10.37 -10.00
N TRP A 91 -4.17 10.16 -10.90
CA TRP A 91 -2.91 9.50 -10.56
C TRP A 91 -2.04 10.31 -9.61
N THR A 92 -2.04 11.64 -9.70
CA THR A 92 -1.31 12.50 -8.76
C THR A 92 -1.89 12.40 -7.35
N VAL A 93 -3.22 12.39 -7.24
CA VAL A 93 -3.92 12.19 -5.97
C VAL A 93 -3.59 10.84 -5.37
N ASP A 94 -3.67 9.76 -6.16
CA ASP A 94 -3.31 8.42 -5.71
C ASP A 94 -1.85 8.35 -5.24
N TRP A 95 -0.92 9.00 -5.95
CA TRP A 95 0.47 9.12 -5.52
C TRP A 95 0.65 9.78 -4.16
N VAL A 96 0.00 10.93 -3.95
CA VAL A 96 0.09 11.65 -2.66
C VAL A 96 -0.53 10.82 -1.54
N MET A 97 -1.68 10.21 -1.80
CA MET A 97 -2.36 9.34 -0.83
C MET A 97 -1.55 8.08 -0.53
N TRP A 98 -0.87 7.52 -1.54
CA TRP A 98 0.01 6.36 -1.38
C TRP A 98 1.19 6.68 -0.47
N ILE A 99 1.87 7.81 -0.69
CA ILE A 99 2.98 8.24 0.18
C ILE A 99 2.49 8.47 1.61
N LEU A 100 1.41 9.26 1.77
CA LEU A 100 0.86 9.60 3.09
C LEU A 100 0.41 8.34 3.85
N GLY A 101 -0.34 7.47 3.17
CA GLY A 101 -0.82 6.22 3.74
C GLY A 101 0.33 5.27 4.09
N THR A 102 1.35 5.15 3.23
CA THR A 102 2.52 4.29 3.48
C THR A 102 3.33 4.78 4.68
N VAL A 103 3.56 6.09 4.79
CA VAL A 103 4.30 6.67 5.94
C VAL A 103 3.55 6.43 7.25
N ILE A 104 2.23 6.70 7.29
CA ILE A 104 1.41 6.46 8.49
C ILE A 104 1.36 4.96 8.81
N GLY A 105 1.27 4.11 7.79
CA GLY A 105 1.22 2.65 7.94
C GLY A 105 2.51 2.07 8.49
N LEU A 106 3.66 2.49 7.96
CA LEU A 106 4.98 2.09 8.46
C LEU A 106 5.23 2.63 9.86
N PHE A 107 4.82 3.87 10.15
CA PHE A 107 4.90 4.42 11.50
C PHE A 107 4.10 3.58 12.50
N SER A 108 2.85 3.23 12.16
CA SER A 108 2.01 2.38 12.99
C SER A 108 2.62 0.99 13.19
N TRP A 109 3.19 0.40 12.14
CA TRP A 109 3.90 -0.89 12.21
C TRP A 109 5.14 -0.84 13.11
N VAL A 110 6.02 0.16 12.96
CA VAL A 110 7.21 0.33 13.80
C VAL A 110 6.81 0.57 15.25
N ALA A 111 5.90 1.52 15.49
CA ALA A 111 5.47 1.88 16.83
C ALA A 111 4.86 0.68 17.56
N PHE A 112 4.05 -0.11 16.86
CA PHE A 112 3.45 -1.31 17.44
C PHE A 112 4.49 -2.40 17.72
N THR A 113 5.43 -2.62 16.80
CA THR A 113 6.53 -3.58 16.99
C THR A 113 7.40 -3.21 18.18
N LEU A 114 7.76 -1.93 18.33
CA LEU A 114 8.50 -1.43 19.49
C LEU A 114 7.71 -1.61 20.79
N MET A 115 6.41 -1.35 20.76
CA MET A 115 5.53 -1.53 21.92
C MET A 115 5.49 -2.99 22.38
N LEU A 116 5.37 -3.93 21.43
CA LEU A 116 5.44 -5.37 21.69
C LEU A 116 6.75 -5.78 22.38
N THR A 117 7.87 -5.17 22.02
CA THR A 117 9.18 -5.48 22.63
C THR A 117 9.43 -4.79 23.97
N ALA A 118 8.79 -3.64 24.23
CA ALA A 118 9.11 -2.78 25.37
C ALA A 118 8.11 -2.87 26.54
N LYS A 119 6.90 -3.42 26.33
CA LYS A 119 5.86 -3.51 27.37
C LYS A 119 5.27 -4.92 27.45
N ASP A 120 4.96 -5.35 28.68
CA ASP A 120 4.06 -6.48 28.93
C ASP A 120 2.65 -6.08 28.48
N CYS A 121 2.34 -6.30 27.20
CA CYS A 121 1.10 -5.82 26.56
C CYS A 121 -0.18 -6.55 27.02
N GLY A 122 -0.17 -7.27 28.15
CA GLY A 122 -1.34 -8.01 28.65
C GLY A 122 -1.64 -9.26 27.81
N ARG A 123 -2.90 -9.74 27.86
CA ARG A 123 -3.31 -10.96 27.16
C ARG A 123 -3.34 -10.76 25.64
N PRO A 124 -2.78 -11.69 24.83
CA PRO A 124 -2.73 -11.55 23.37
C PRO A 124 -4.14 -11.66 22.74
N HIS A 125 -4.53 -10.68 21.94
CA HIS A 125 -5.79 -10.66 21.20
C HIS A 125 -5.54 -10.58 19.69
N PHE A 126 -6.42 -11.18 18.87
CA PHE A 126 -6.32 -11.14 17.40
C PHE A 126 -6.38 -9.72 16.81
N THR A 127 -6.88 -8.75 17.56
CA THR A 127 -6.86 -7.32 17.20
C THR A 127 -5.45 -6.75 17.10
N TRP A 128 -4.45 -7.43 17.68
CA TRP A 128 -3.03 -7.10 17.52
C TRP A 128 -2.54 -7.32 16.09
N GLY A 129 -3.34 -7.96 15.23
CA GLY A 129 -3.04 -8.11 13.81
C GLY A 129 -3.31 -6.88 12.95
N LEU A 130 -4.07 -5.90 13.46
CA LEU A 130 -4.44 -4.69 12.71
C LEU A 130 -3.24 -3.88 12.18
N PRO A 131 -2.11 -3.75 12.89
CA PRO A 131 -0.92 -3.02 12.42
C PRO A 131 -0.11 -3.74 11.35
N ILE A 132 -0.40 -5.02 11.05
CA ILE A 132 0.27 -5.77 9.98
C ILE A 132 -0.27 -5.38 8.59
N VAL A 133 -1.54 -5.03 8.53
CA VAL A 133 -2.27 -4.83 7.28
C VAL A 133 -1.82 -3.57 6.50
N PRO A 134 -1.49 -2.42 7.11
CA PRO A 134 -1.17 -1.21 6.36
C PRO A 134 0.07 -1.31 5.45
N PRO A 135 1.22 -1.87 5.88
CA PRO A 135 2.34 -2.08 4.96
C PRO A 135 1.97 -3.03 3.81
N MET A 136 1.17 -4.08 4.07
CA MET A 136 0.72 -4.99 3.01
C MET A 136 -0.16 -4.28 1.98
N VAL A 137 -1.12 -3.45 2.42
CA VAL A 137 -1.98 -2.65 1.52
C VAL A 137 -1.16 -1.62 0.74
N SER A 138 -0.11 -1.06 1.36
CA SER A 138 0.83 -0.16 0.69
C SER A 138 1.57 -0.87 -0.45
N ALA A 139 1.96 -2.13 -0.24
CA ALA A 139 2.60 -2.95 -1.28
C ALA A 139 1.65 -3.23 -2.45
N THR A 140 0.40 -3.61 -2.18
CA THR A 140 -0.60 -3.89 -3.23
C THR A 140 -0.95 -2.65 -4.04
N THR A 141 -1.27 -1.54 -3.37
CA THR A 141 -1.66 -0.29 -4.04
C THR A 141 -0.48 0.36 -4.77
N GLY A 142 0.73 0.29 -4.21
CA GLY A 142 1.94 0.78 -4.86
C GLY A 142 2.32 -0.05 -6.09
N ALA A 143 2.03 -1.36 -6.10
CA ALA A 143 2.22 -2.18 -7.29
C ALA A 143 1.31 -1.75 -8.46
N ALA A 144 0.06 -1.36 -8.18
CA ALA A 144 -0.81 -0.79 -9.20
C ALA A 144 -0.26 0.56 -9.71
N LEU A 145 0.28 1.40 -8.83
CA LEU A 145 0.86 2.71 -9.14
C LEU A 145 2.09 2.63 -10.07
N MET A 146 2.89 1.56 -9.95
CA MET A 146 4.07 1.33 -10.80
C MET A 146 3.75 1.27 -12.29
N SER A 147 2.58 0.74 -12.66
CA SER A 147 2.17 0.60 -14.06
C SER A 147 1.95 1.95 -14.77
N HIS A 148 1.73 3.02 -14.00
CA HIS A 148 1.48 4.37 -14.48
C HIS A 148 2.62 5.35 -14.18
N THR A 149 3.77 4.84 -13.73
CA THR A 149 4.95 5.65 -13.42
C THR A 149 5.86 5.77 -14.64
N PRO A 150 6.09 6.98 -15.20
CA PRO A 150 6.85 7.14 -16.44
C PRO A 150 8.37 7.01 -16.25
N ASN A 151 8.89 7.24 -15.04
CA ASN A 151 10.33 7.21 -14.76
C ASN A 151 10.75 5.82 -14.22
N GLU A 152 11.68 5.18 -14.91
CA GLU A 152 12.25 3.87 -14.55
C GLU A 152 12.89 3.85 -13.15
N LEU A 153 13.61 4.92 -12.77
CA LEU A 153 14.20 5.04 -11.44
C LEU A 153 13.12 5.09 -10.36
N THR A 154 12.08 5.91 -10.57
CA THR A 154 10.95 6.01 -9.64
C THR A 154 10.21 4.68 -9.54
N ARG A 155 10.00 3.99 -10.67
CA ARG A 155 9.37 2.67 -10.69
C ARG A 155 10.19 1.64 -9.91
N MET A 156 11.51 1.66 -10.04
CA MET A 156 12.42 0.81 -9.25
C MET A 156 12.35 1.13 -7.75
N LEU A 157 12.35 2.41 -7.37
CA LEU A 157 12.24 2.83 -5.97
C LEU A 157 10.91 2.39 -5.34
N VAL A 158 9.79 2.59 -6.04
CA VAL A 158 8.48 2.10 -5.58
C VAL A 158 8.50 0.60 -5.43
N ASN A 159 9.10 -0.14 -6.38
CA ASN A 159 9.20 -1.59 -6.29
C ASN A 159 9.95 -2.04 -5.03
N VAL A 160 11.09 -1.41 -4.73
CA VAL A 160 11.88 -1.71 -3.53
C VAL A 160 11.09 -1.39 -2.26
N ILE A 161 10.39 -0.26 -2.22
CA ILE A 161 9.53 0.12 -1.08
C ILE A 161 8.40 -0.90 -0.90
N CYS A 162 7.68 -1.26 -1.98
CA CYS A 162 6.58 -2.21 -1.92
C CYS A 162 7.06 -3.62 -1.51
N ALA A 163 8.21 -4.07 -2.02
CA ALA A 163 8.81 -5.33 -1.61
C ALA A 163 9.19 -5.31 -0.12
N GLY A 164 9.82 -4.23 0.36
CA GLY A 164 10.12 -4.04 1.78
C GLY A 164 8.87 -4.07 2.65
N CYS A 165 7.82 -3.34 2.27
CA CYS A 165 6.52 -3.35 2.96
C CYS A 165 5.87 -4.74 2.98
N PHE A 166 5.95 -5.50 1.88
CA PHE A 166 5.45 -6.86 1.79
C PHE A 166 6.15 -7.79 2.80
N PHE A 167 7.49 -7.81 2.81
CA PHE A 167 8.25 -8.66 3.74
C PHE A 167 8.12 -8.21 5.20
N ALA A 168 8.04 -6.90 5.46
CA ALA A 168 7.80 -6.36 6.80
C ALA A 168 6.43 -6.78 7.35
N ALA A 169 5.38 -6.72 6.53
CA ALA A 169 4.06 -7.21 6.92
C ALA A 169 4.04 -8.74 7.07
N LEU A 170 4.68 -9.50 6.17
CA LEU A 170 4.72 -10.96 6.24
C LEU A 170 5.43 -11.44 7.53
N SER A 171 6.59 -10.86 7.86
CA SER A 171 7.35 -11.23 9.05
C SER A 171 6.61 -10.94 10.36
N LEU A 172 6.01 -9.75 10.47
CA LEU A 172 5.17 -9.42 11.63
C LEU A 172 3.90 -10.30 11.68
N GLY A 173 3.30 -10.57 10.52
CA GLY A 173 2.19 -11.51 10.34
C GLY A 173 2.47 -12.89 10.92
N ILE A 174 3.55 -13.52 10.46
CA ILE A 174 3.97 -14.85 10.93
C ILE A 174 4.23 -14.84 12.44
N SER A 175 4.89 -13.79 12.95
CA SER A 175 5.21 -13.68 14.37
C SER A 175 3.95 -13.58 15.23
N ILE A 176 3.02 -12.68 14.89
CA ILE A 176 1.79 -12.45 15.66
C ILE A 176 0.86 -13.65 15.59
N PHE A 177 0.64 -14.22 14.40
CA PHE A 177 -0.21 -15.41 14.27
C PHE A 177 0.43 -16.63 14.92
N GLY A 178 1.74 -16.82 14.81
CA GLY A 178 2.46 -17.89 15.49
C GLY A 178 2.23 -17.85 17.01
N ILE A 179 2.39 -16.67 17.62
CA ILE A 179 2.15 -16.47 19.06
C ILE A 179 0.67 -16.67 19.41
N ALA A 180 -0.25 -16.11 18.62
CA ALA A 180 -1.68 -16.21 18.87
C ALA A 180 -2.20 -17.65 18.79
N TYR A 181 -1.80 -18.40 17.75
CA TYR A 181 -2.16 -19.82 17.60
C TYR A 181 -1.56 -20.67 18.71
N HIS A 182 -0.27 -20.49 19.03
CA HIS A 182 0.39 -21.22 20.12
C HIS A 182 -0.32 -20.98 21.46
N HIS A 183 -0.65 -19.73 21.79
CA HIS A 183 -1.32 -19.40 23.05
C HIS A 183 -2.74 -19.97 23.13
N ARG A 184 -3.50 -19.92 22.03
CA ARG A 184 -4.89 -20.42 21.97
C ARG A 184 -4.97 -21.94 21.93
N TRP A 185 -4.03 -22.60 21.27
CA TRP A 185 -3.97 -24.06 21.22
C TRP A 185 -3.63 -24.68 22.58
N LEU A 186 -2.82 -23.99 23.39
CA LEU A 186 -2.27 -24.57 24.62
C LEU A 186 -2.95 -24.10 25.92
N ARG A 187 -3.68 -22.98 25.94
CA ARG A 187 -4.17 -22.40 27.21
C ARG A 187 -5.68 -22.17 27.34
N ASP A 188 -6.40 -21.80 26.28
CA ASP A 188 -7.84 -21.47 26.38
C ASP A 188 -8.59 -21.72 25.06
N PRO A 189 -9.56 -22.67 25.02
CA PRO A 189 -10.46 -22.84 23.88
C PRO A 189 -11.27 -21.58 23.59
N LEU A 190 -11.58 -21.32 22.32
CA LEU A 190 -12.27 -20.11 21.87
C LEU A 190 -13.68 -19.99 22.50
N GLY A 191 -13.90 -18.96 23.32
CA GLY A 191 -15.23 -18.53 23.73
C GLY A 191 -16.00 -17.87 22.57
N HIS A 192 -17.33 -17.93 22.62
CA HIS A 192 -18.24 -17.46 21.56
C HIS A 192 -17.98 -15.99 21.12
N ASP A 193 -17.50 -15.13 22.03
CA ASP A 193 -17.22 -13.71 21.76
C ASP A 193 -16.00 -13.48 20.85
N ALA A 194 -15.10 -14.45 20.73
CA ALA A 194 -13.90 -14.34 19.90
C ALA A 194 -14.10 -14.83 18.46
N ALA A 195 -15.27 -15.40 18.13
CA ALA A 195 -15.53 -16.07 16.85
C ALA A 195 -15.34 -15.14 15.64
N ALA A 196 -15.77 -13.87 15.74
CA ALA A 196 -15.61 -12.89 14.66
C ALA A 196 -14.13 -12.56 14.39
N THR A 197 -13.30 -12.57 15.43
CA THR A 197 -11.87 -12.23 15.30
C THR A 197 -11.03 -13.36 14.70
N THR A 198 -11.55 -14.59 14.68
CA THR A 198 -10.93 -15.76 14.02
C THR A 198 -10.85 -15.61 12.50
N PHE A 199 -11.63 -14.71 11.90
CA PHE A 199 -11.57 -14.42 10.46
C PHE A 199 -10.46 -13.44 10.07
N ILE A 200 -9.84 -12.73 11.03
CA ILE A 200 -8.77 -11.76 10.76
C ILE A 200 -7.56 -12.42 10.04
N PRO A 201 -7.03 -13.58 10.48
CA PRO A 201 -5.98 -14.29 9.75
C PRO A 201 -6.34 -14.58 8.28
N LEU A 202 -7.59 -14.97 8.01
CA LEU A 202 -8.06 -15.25 6.65
C LEU A 202 -7.99 -14.00 5.78
N GLY A 203 -8.37 -12.84 6.32
CA GLY A 203 -8.21 -11.55 5.65
C GLY A 203 -6.77 -11.20 5.33
N VAL A 204 -5.84 -11.45 6.26
CA VAL A 204 -4.40 -11.21 6.05
C VAL A 204 -3.82 -12.11 4.97
N ILE A 205 -4.21 -13.40 4.93
CA ILE A 205 -3.78 -14.33 3.88
C ILE A 205 -4.29 -13.86 2.50
N GLY A 206 -5.56 -13.42 2.42
CA GLY A 206 -6.13 -12.87 1.19
C GLY A 206 -5.38 -11.64 0.70
N GLN A 207 -5.11 -10.67 1.58
CA GLN A 207 -4.35 -9.46 1.25
C GLN A 207 -2.90 -9.76 0.84
N SER A 208 -2.26 -10.74 1.49
CA SER A 208 -0.89 -11.17 1.14
C SER A 208 -0.83 -11.80 -0.25
N THR A 209 -1.81 -12.64 -0.59
CA THR A 209 -1.90 -13.24 -1.93
C THR A 209 -2.13 -12.17 -3.01
N ALA A 210 -3.03 -11.22 -2.75
CA ALA A 210 -3.29 -10.11 -3.66
C ALA A 210 -2.05 -9.23 -3.87
N ALA A 211 -1.31 -8.92 -2.80
CA ALA A 211 -0.06 -8.16 -2.86
C ALA A 211 1.00 -8.89 -3.70
N ALA A 212 1.18 -10.20 -3.48
CA ALA A 212 2.15 -11.01 -4.24
C ALA A 212 1.81 -11.04 -5.74
N GLN A 213 0.54 -11.24 -6.09
CA GLN A 213 0.10 -11.23 -7.49
C GLN A 213 0.30 -9.86 -8.15
N ALA A 214 -0.02 -8.77 -7.45
CA ALA A 214 0.17 -7.41 -7.93
C ALA A 214 1.65 -7.08 -8.16
N LEU A 215 2.52 -7.42 -7.20
CA LEU A 215 3.97 -7.22 -7.31
C LEU A 215 4.59 -8.02 -8.44
N VAL A 216 4.27 -9.30 -8.58
CA VAL A 216 4.77 -10.13 -9.68
C VAL A 216 4.35 -9.54 -11.03
N THR A 217 3.08 -9.14 -11.16
CA THR A 217 2.57 -8.55 -12.41
C THR A 217 3.28 -7.25 -12.76
N ALA A 218 3.48 -6.37 -11.78
CA ALA A 218 4.16 -5.09 -11.97
C ALA A 218 5.67 -5.26 -12.27
N THR A 219 6.31 -6.32 -11.76
CA THR A 219 7.74 -6.58 -11.93
C THR A 219 8.10 -7.41 -13.17
N ARG A 220 7.13 -7.99 -13.87
CA ARG A 220 7.38 -8.78 -15.10
C ARG A 220 8.26 -8.05 -16.11
N ASN A 221 8.09 -6.74 -16.25
CA ASN A 221 8.87 -5.92 -17.19
C ASN A 221 10.36 -5.82 -16.83
N PHE A 222 10.71 -6.02 -15.55
CA PHE A 222 12.09 -5.99 -15.07
C PHE A 222 12.77 -7.36 -15.11
N LEU A 223 12.00 -8.45 -15.07
CA LEU A 223 12.50 -9.82 -14.98
C LEU A 223 12.76 -10.48 -16.36
N HIS A 224 12.33 -9.84 -17.45
CA HIS A 224 12.66 -10.30 -18.80
C HIS A 224 14.15 -10.04 -19.13
N PRO A 225 14.89 -11.01 -19.70
CA PRO A 225 16.30 -10.84 -20.08
C PRO A 225 16.55 -9.68 -21.08
N ASP A 226 15.49 -9.20 -21.75
CA ASP A 226 15.53 -8.03 -22.64
C ASP A 226 15.74 -6.69 -21.90
N ALA A 227 15.51 -6.62 -20.59
CA ALA A 227 15.79 -5.45 -19.76
C ALA A 227 17.30 -5.26 -19.54
N VAL A 228 18.03 -6.37 -19.37
CA VAL A 228 19.50 -6.39 -19.29
C VAL A 228 20.12 -5.98 -20.64
N GLN A 229 19.52 -6.41 -21.76
CA GLN A 229 19.95 -6.02 -23.11
C GLN A 229 19.71 -4.52 -23.41
N ARG A 230 18.66 -3.91 -22.85
CA ARG A 230 18.39 -2.47 -23.02
C ARG A 230 19.39 -1.60 -22.24
N CYS A 231 19.75 -1.97 -21.01
CA CYS A 231 20.79 -1.27 -20.24
C CYS A 231 22.20 -1.46 -20.82
N THR A 232 22.50 -2.62 -21.41
CA THR A 232 23.80 -2.84 -22.09
C THR A 232 23.88 -2.12 -23.44
N ARG A 233 22.77 -1.97 -24.17
CA ARG A 233 22.72 -1.17 -25.42
C ARG A 233 22.82 0.34 -25.20
N SER A 234 22.38 0.88 -24.06
CA SER A 234 22.54 2.31 -23.75
C SER A 234 23.97 2.69 -23.33
N HIS A 235 24.79 1.71 -22.92
CA HIS A 235 26.18 1.93 -22.51
C HIS A 235 27.23 1.44 -23.52
N THR A 236 26.83 0.77 -24.60
CA THR A 236 27.74 0.46 -25.71
C THR A 236 27.59 1.53 -26.79
N PRO A 237 28.56 2.45 -26.97
CA PRO A 237 28.60 3.23 -28.20
C PRO A 237 28.77 2.22 -29.32
N THR A 238 27.75 2.07 -30.14
CA THR A 238 27.78 1.18 -31.29
C THR A 238 28.95 1.61 -32.18
N ALA A 239 30.00 0.79 -32.26
CA ALA A 239 31.18 1.02 -33.08
C ALA A 239 30.83 1.25 -34.57
N SER A 240 29.63 0.88 -34.99
CA SER A 240 29.09 1.11 -36.33
C SER A 240 28.59 2.54 -36.60
N SER A 241 28.35 3.37 -35.57
CA SER A 241 28.05 4.80 -35.75
C SER A 241 29.34 5.62 -35.89
N CYS A 242 30.40 5.24 -35.17
CA CYS A 242 31.73 5.86 -35.25
C CYS A 242 32.41 5.58 -36.61
N TRP A 243 32.24 4.38 -37.18
CA TRP A 243 32.76 4.06 -38.51
C TRP A 243 32.02 4.76 -39.67
N ARG A 244 30.75 5.14 -39.47
CA ARG A 244 29.97 5.87 -40.48
C ARG A 244 30.22 7.39 -40.46
N SER A 245 30.57 7.97 -39.31
CA SER A 245 31.02 9.37 -39.25
C SER A 245 32.46 9.53 -39.77
N ALA A 246 33.34 8.56 -39.51
CA ALA A 246 34.72 8.58 -40.01
C ALA A 246 34.81 8.48 -41.56
N ARG A 247 33.97 7.67 -42.22
CA ARG A 247 33.93 7.60 -43.69
C ARG A 247 33.38 8.87 -44.36
N ARG A 248 32.52 9.65 -43.68
CA ARG A 248 32.02 10.93 -44.22
C ARG A 248 33.03 12.07 -44.13
N CYS A 249 34.01 11.99 -43.22
CA CYS A 249 35.09 12.99 -43.15
C CYS A 249 36.23 12.72 -44.14
N TRP A 250 36.26 11.56 -44.80
CA TRP A 250 37.36 11.16 -45.70
C TRP A 250 37.00 11.14 -47.19
N CYS A 251 35.71 11.25 -47.54
CA CYS A 251 35.26 11.28 -48.93
C CYS A 251 34.33 12.46 -49.21
N GLY A 252 34.95 13.56 -49.67
CA GLY A 252 34.37 14.46 -50.67
C GLY A 252 34.43 15.95 -50.30
N PRO A 253 34.48 16.84 -51.31
CA PRO A 253 35.34 16.87 -52.50
C PRO A 253 36.63 17.68 -52.31
#